data_AF-A0A924CAN2-F1
#
_entry.id   AF-A0A924CAN2-F1
#
_cell.length_a   1.000
_cell.length_b   1.000
_cell.length_c   1.000
_cell.angle_alpha   90.00
_cell.angle_beta   90.00
_cell.angle_gamma   90.00
#
_symmetry.space_group_name_H-M   'P 1'
#
loop_
_entity.id
_entity.type
_entity.pdbx_description
1 polymer ?
#
loop_
_entity_poly.entity_id
_entity_poly.type
_entity_poly.pdbx_seq_one_letter_code
_entity_poly.pdbx_strand_id
1 'polypeptide(L)'
;MSNGIQITGAMRPGYDTILTETALAFVAQLHRMYEPTRRSLLGARHQRQAWWNAGNTIDFAGEMSSVRDDPYWQVRPAPHDLTDRRVEITGPCDRKMVINALNSGAQCFMACLEDASAPTWDVMVSGQVNLRDAAAGTISLDDKGKSYALNPKTATLIARPRGWHLDEAHMIVDGERVAGAIFDFGLYFFHNAKALLARGSGPYFYLPKLEHYL
;
A
#
# COMPACT_ATOMS: atom_id res chain seq x y z
N MET A 1 2.20 -25.32 -1.38
CA MET A 1 1.98 -24.32 -2.45
C MET A 1 1.24 -25.01 -3.59
N SER A 2 -0.08 -24.97 -3.54
CA SER A 2 -0.96 -25.65 -4.48
C SER A 2 -2.18 -24.75 -4.71
N ASN A 3 -2.58 -24.59 -5.98
CA ASN A 3 -3.56 -23.65 -6.55
C ASN A 3 -2.92 -22.45 -7.29
N GLY A 4 -1.96 -22.71 -8.18
CA GLY A 4 -1.43 -21.72 -9.14
C GLY A 4 -0.49 -20.64 -8.60
N ILE A 5 -0.14 -20.67 -7.32
CA ILE A 5 0.74 -19.65 -6.69
C ILE A 5 2.20 -20.11 -6.73
N GLN A 6 3.09 -19.24 -7.20
CA GLN A 6 4.53 -19.42 -7.19
C GLN A 6 5.25 -18.18 -6.67
N ILE A 7 6.16 -18.38 -5.70
CA ILE A 7 7.10 -17.36 -5.24
C ILE A 7 8.48 -17.67 -5.84
N THR A 8 9.03 -16.72 -6.60
CA THR A 8 10.36 -16.86 -7.23
C THR A 8 11.44 -16.03 -6.55
N GLY A 9 11.05 -15.15 -5.61
CA GLY A 9 11.96 -14.34 -4.83
C GLY A 9 12.71 -15.16 -3.77
N ALA A 10 13.95 -14.78 -3.49
CA ALA A 10 14.76 -15.45 -2.48
C ALA A 10 14.13 -15.31 -1.08
N MET A 11 14.05 -16.42 -0.34
CA MET A 11 13.62 -16.41 1.05
C MET A 11 14.74 -15.95 1.97
N ARG A 12 14.41 -15.12 2.95
CA ARG A 12 15.31 -14.66 4.01
C ARG A 12 14.68 -14.91 5.37
N PRO A 13 15.46 -14.95 6.47
CA PRO A 13 14.91 -15.11 7.81
C PRO A 13 13.76 -14.12 8.09
N GLY A 14 12.63 -14.65 8.56
CA GLY A 14 11.42 -13.86 8.85
C GLY A 14 10.46 -13.69 7.69
N TYR A 15 10.84 -13.99 6.45
CA TYR A 15 9.94 -13.85 5.30
C TYR A 15 8.78 -14.83 5.33
N ASP A 16 9.03 -16.02 5.87
CA ASP A 16 8.05 -17.06 6.13
C ASP A 16 6.87 -16.58 6.99
N THR A 17 7.12 -15.57 7.85
CA THR A 17 6.09 -14.98 8.70
C THR A 17 5.18 -13.98 7.97
N ILE A 18 5.59 -13.50 6.80
CA ILE A 18 4.78 -12.61 5.93
C ILE A 18 4.18 -13.39 4.77
N LEU A 19 4.98 -14.24 4.13
CA LEU A 19 4.61 -15.04 2.97
C LEU A 19 4.00 -16.39 3.41
N THR A 20 3.07 -16.32 4.37
CA THR A 20 2.34 -17.50 4.85
C THR A 20 1.39 -17.99 3.76
N GLU A 21 1.04 -19.28 3.80
CA GLU A 21 0.12 -19.86 2.82
C GLU A 21 -1.23 -19.12 2.77
N THR A 22 -1.76 -18.72 3.93
CA THR A 22 -3.03 -17.99 4.03
C THR A 22 -2.93 -16.55 3.52
N ALA A 23 -1.83 -15.84 3.77
CA ALA A 23 -1.60 -14.50 3.24
C ALA A 23 -1.43 -14.53 1.71
N LEU A 24 -0.67 -15.48 1.19
CA LEU A 24 -0.48 -15.66 -0.24
C LEU A 24 -1.78 -16.07 -0.95
N ALA A 25 -2.59 -16.94 -0.33
CA ALA A 25 -3.90 -17.30 -0.85
C ALA A 25 -4.84 -16.08 -0.92
N PHE A 26 -4.82 -15.21 0.09
CA PHE A 26 -5.57 -13.96 0.09
C PHE A 26 -5.15 -13.03 -1.05
N VAL A 27 -3.85 -12.79 -1.23
CA VAL A 27 -3.31 -11.97 -2.33
C VAL A 27 -3.67 -12.59 -3.70
N ALA A 28 -3.59 -13.92 -3.84
CA ALA A 28 -3.96 -14.60 -5.08
C ALA A 28 -5.45 -14.48 -5.41
N GLN A 29 -6.34 -14.51 -4.41
CA GLN A 29 -7.77 -14.27 -4.61
C GLN A 29 -8.03 -12.83 -5.10
N LEU A 30 -7.36 -11.83 -4.51
CA LEU A 30 -7.46 -10.44 -4.95
C LEU A 30 -6.97 -10.29 -6.40
N HIS A 31 -5.83 -10.90 -6.74
CA HIS A 31 -5.29 -10.88 -8.09
C HIS A 31 -6.28 -11.45 -9.10
N ARG A 32 -6.80 -12.65 -8.87
CA ARG A 32 -7.80 -13.29 -9.75
C ARG A 32 -9.05 -12.44 -9.95
N MET A 33 -9.49 -11.76 -8.91
CA MET A 33 -10.71 -10.94 -8.95
C MET A 33 -10.51 -9.64 -9.72
N TYR A 34 -9.35 -8.98 -9.57
CA TYR A 34 -9.19 -7.59 -10.01
C TYR A 34 -8.18 -7.39 -11.15
N GLU A 35 -7.35 -8.38 -11.46
CA GLU A 35 -6.37 -8.26 -12.55
C GLU A 35 -7.00 -8.00 -13.93
N PRO A 36 -8.10 -8.67 -14.33
CA PRO A 36 -8.75 -8.37 -15.61
C PRO A 36 -9.18 -6.89 -15.70
N THR A 37 -9.74 -6.35 -14.61
CA THR A 37 -10.12 -4.94 -14.52
C THR A 37 -8.90 -4.03 -14.57
N ARG A 38 -7.83 -4.33 -13.81
CA ARG A 38 -6.59 -3.55 -13.85
C ARG A 38 -6.03 -3.45 -15.27
N ARG A 39 -5.94 -4.58 -15.98
CA ARG A 39 -5.45 -4.62 -17.37
C ARG A 39 -6.33 -3.80 -18.30
N SER A 40 -7.65 -3.92 -18.17
CA SER A 40 -8.60 -3.11 -18.94
C SER A 40 -8.39 -1.60 -18.70
N LEU A 41 -8.26 -1.18 -17.44
CA LEU A 41 -8.03 0.22 -17.09
C LEU A 41 -6.66 0.75 -17.57
N LEU A 42 -5.60 -0.06 -17.49
CA LEU A 42 -4.30 0.30 -18.07
C LEU A 42 -4.38 0.43 -19.60
N GLY A 43 -5.14 -0.43 -20.28
CA GLY A 43 -5.44 -0.29 -21.70
C GLY A 43 -6.20 1.01 -22.02
N ALA A 44 -7.18 1.36 -21.19
CA ALA A 44 -7.94 2.61 -21.32
C ALA A 44 -7.05 3.86 -21.18
N ARG A 45 -5.99 3.82 -20.36
CA ARG A 45 -5.00 4.91 -20.27
C ARG A 45 -4.32 5.17 -21.61
N HIS A 46 -3.91 4.11 -22.32
CA HIS A 46 -3.30 4.26 -23.65
C HIS A 46 -4.27 4.85 -24.67
N GLN A 47 -5.53 4.42 -24.66
CA GLN A 47 -6.56 4.96 -25.54
C GLN A 47 -6.83 6.45 -25.24
N ARG A 48 -6.92 6.81 -23.96
CA ARG A 48 -7.09 8.20 -23.53
C ARG A 48 -5.91 9.07 -23.94
N GLN A 49 -4.69 8.58 -23.77
CA GLN A 49 -3.48 9.29 -24.20
C GLN A 49 -3.46 9.49 -25.71
N ALA A 50 -3.82 8.47 -26.50
CA ALA A 50 -3.91 8.59 -27.95
C ALA A 50 -4.95 9.64 -28.38
N TRP A 51 -6.10 9.69 -27.67
CA TRP A 51 -7.13 10.69 -27.89
C TRP A 51 -6.61 12.12 -27.63
N TRP A 52 -5.85 12.35 -26.54
CA TRP A 52 -5.20 13.65 -26.29
C TRP A 52 -4.15 13.99 -27.35
N ASN A 53 -3.32 13.02 -27.75
CA ASN A 53 -2.30 13.23 -28.78
C ASN A 53 -2.89 13.64 -30.14
N ALA A 54 -4.15 13.30 -30.41
CA ALA A 54 -4.88 13.73 -31.61
C ALA A 54 -5.36 15.20 -31.55
N GLY A 55 -5.00 15.96 -30.49
CA GLY A 55 -5.33 17.38 -30.34
C GLY A 55 -6.62 17.65 -29.56
N ASN A 56 -7.24 16.61 -29.00
CA ASN A 56 -8.42 16.81 -28.15
C ASN A 56 -8.01 17.38 -26.78
N THR A 57 -8.87 18.23 -26.22
CA THR A 57 -8.59 18.96 -24.97
C THR A 57 -8.94 18.15 -23.72
N ILE A 58 -8.24 18.43 -22.63
CA ILE A 58 -8.59 17.93 -21.29
C ILE A 58 -9.61 18.89 -20.70
N ASP A 59 -10.77 18.36 -20.28
CA ASP A 59 -11.81 19.11 -19.60
C ASP A 59 -12.58 18.20 -18.63
N PHE A 60 -13.46 18.78 -17.82
CA PHE A 60 -14.33 18.03 -16.92
C PHE A 60 -15.27 17.09 -17.70
N ALA A 61 -15.37 15.86 -17.22
CA ALA A 61 -16.31 14.85 -17.71
C ALA A 61 -17.75 15.35 -17.60
N GLY A 62 -18.40 15.64 -18.72
CA GLY A 62 -19.79 16.13 -18.76
C GLY A 62 -20.77 15.16 -18.12
N GLU A 63 -20.53 13.85 -18.27
CA GLU A 63 -21.34 12.78 -17.71
C GLU A 63 -21.34 12.73 -16.17
N MET A 64 -20.34 13.35 -15.54
CA MET A 64 -20.20 13.40 -14.07
C MET A 64 -20.68 14.72 -13.46
N SER A 65 -21.40 15.58 -14.20
CA SER A 65 -21.94 16.84 -13.68
C SER A 65 -22.87 16.63 -12.48
N SER A 66 -23.77 15.65 -12.56
CA SER A 66 -24.71 15.32 -11.47
C SER A 66 -24.04 15.02 -10.14
N VAL A 67 -22.84 14.41 -10.15
CA VAL A 67 -22.05 14.16 -8.94
C VAL A 67 -21.35 15.44 -8.48
N ARG A 68 -20.76 16.23 -9.39
CA ARG A 68 -20.06 17.47 -9.00
C ARG A 68 -21.00 18.54 -8.44
N ASP A 69 -22.20 18.61 -9.00
CA ASP A 69 -23.16 19.69 -8.72
C ASP A 69 -24.10 19.34 -7.56
N ASP A 70 -24.05 18.11 -7.04
CA ASP A 70 -24.85 17.69 -5.88
C ASP A 70 -24.22 18.24 -4.57
N PRO A 71 -24.89 19.16 -3.85
CA PRO A 71 -24.37 19.77 -2.63
C PRO A 71 -24.56 18.90 -1.38
N TYR A 72 -25.25 17.76 -1.50
CA TYR A 72 -25.65 16.94 -0.36
C TYR A 72 -24.77 15.71 -0.15
N TRP A 73 -24.12 15.19 -1.20
CA TRP A 73 -23.24 14.05 -1.02
C TRP A 73 -21.94 14.46 -0.32
N GLN A 74 -21.47 13.60 0.58
CA GLN A 74 -20.19 13.74 1.25
C GLN A 74 -19.59 12.36 1.45
N VAL A 75 -18.26 12.30 1.56
CA VAL A 75 -17.58 11.09 2.02
C VAL A 75 -17.98 10.77 3.45
N ARG A 76 -17.84 9.50 3.85
CA ARG A 76 -18.03 9.11 5.26
C ARG A 76 -17.07 9.90 6.16
N PRO A 77 -17.48 10.28 7.39
CA PRO A 77 -16.59 10.93 8.35
C PRO A 77 -15.29 10.16 8.55
N ALA A 78 -14.19 10.90 8.68
CA ALA A 78 -12.88 10.31 8.93
C ALA A 78 -12.85 9.63 10.32
N PRO A 79 -12.12 8.50 10.46
CA PRO A 79 -11.77 7.95 11.76
C PRO A 79 -11.07 8.97 12.66
N HIS A 80 -11.20 8.81 13.98
CA HIS A 80 -10.75 9.82 14.94
C HIS A 80 -9.26 10.17 14.82
N ASP A 81 -8.40 9.20 14.52
CA ASP A 81 -6.95 9.34 14.37
C ASP A 81 -6.51 9.85 12.98
N LEU A 82 -7.48 10.23 12.14
CA LEU A 82 -7.29 10.92 10.85
C LEU A 82 -8.00 12.28 10.78
N THR A 83 -8.55 12.77 11.91
CA THR A 83 -9.21 14.09 11.96
C THR A 83 -8.22 15.26 12.06
N ASP A 84 -7.03 15.04 12.61
CA ASP A 84 -5.93 16.01 12.63
C ASP A 84 -4.73 15.44 11.89
N ARG A 85 -4.46 15.98 10.69
CA ARG A 85 -3.37 15.57 9.79
C ARG A 85 -2.49 16.77 9.40
N ARG A 86 -2.34 17.74 10.30
CA ARG A 86 -1.65 19.02 10.03
C ARG A 86 -0.22 18.85 9.50
N VAL A 87 0.48 17.79 9.92
CA VAL A 87 1.81 17.43 9.43
C VAL A 87 1.86 15.91 9.22
N GLU A 88 2.26 15.51 8.01
CA GLU A 88 2.54 14.12 7.67
C GLU A 88 4.01 14.00 7.25
N ILE A 89 4.70 13.00 7.80
CA ILE A 89 6.03 12.62 7.35
C ILE A 89 5.92 11.45 6.37
N THR A 90 6.78 11.44 5.36
CA THR A 90 6.86 10.34 4.38
C THR A 90 8.23 9.68 4.47
N GLY A 91 8.31 8.39 4.18
CA GLY A 91 9.58 7.69 4.22
C GLY A 91 9.51 6.24 3.76
N PRO A 92 10.68 5.61 3.52
CA PRO A 92 10.76 4.20 3.14
C PRO A 92 10.35 3.30 4.30
N CYS A 93 10.14 2.02 4.00
CA CYS A 93 9.78 1.00 4.98
C CYS A 93 10.99 0.31 5.62
N ASP A 94 12.17 0.94 5.59
CA ASP A 94 13.34 0.49 6.35
C ASP A 94 13.05 0.55 7.86
N ARG A 95 13.56 -0.44 8.61
CA ARG A 95 13.19 -0.63 10.02
C ARG A 95 13.53 0.59 10.88
N LYS A 96 14.72 1.18 10.68
CA LYS A 96 15.15 2.36 11.43
C LYS A 96 14.32 3.58 11.06
N MET A 97 14.05 3.74 9.77
CA MET A 97 13.27 4.88 9.25
C MET A 97 11.82 4.82 9.70
N VAL A 98 11.20 3.64 9.74
CA VAL A 98 9.84 3.44 10.28
C VAL A 98 9.78 3.90 11.75
N ILE A 99 10.73 3.48 12.60
CA ILE A 99 10.76 3.89 14.01
C ILE A 99 10.91 5.41 14.13
N ASN A 100 11.88 5.99 13.41
CA ASN A 100 12.14 7.42 13.48
C ASN A 100 10.96 8.26 12.97
N ALA A 101 10.30 7.83 11.89
CA ALA A 101 9.15 8.53 11.32
C ALA A 101 7.94 8.48 12.26
N LEU A 102 7.66 7.32 12.85
CA LEU A 102 6.59 7.16 13.85
C LEU A 102 6.84 8.01 15.10
N ASN A 103 8.11 8.21 15.48
CA ASN A 103 8.52 9.00 16.64
C ASN A 103 8.75 10.49 16.34
N SER A 104 8.54 10.94 15.10
CA SER A 104 8.92 12.29 14.63
C SER A 104 8.11 13.45 15.23
N GLY A 105 6.95 13.16 15.82
CA GLY A 105 5.98 14.17 16.27
C GLY A 105 4.96 14.60 15.20
N ALA A 106 5.09 14.09 13.97
CA ALA A 106 4.06 14.21 12.94
C ALA A 106 2.76 13.51 13.36
N GLN A 107 1.64 13.91 12.77
CA GLN A 107 0.33 13.32 13.05
C GLN A 107 0.17 11.99 12.30
N CYS A 108 0.72 11.92 11.09
CA CYS A 108 0.72 10.70 10.29
C CYS A 108 2.11 10.40 9.72
N PHE A 109 2.40 9.11 9.57
CA PHE A 109 3.53 8.60 8.82
C PHE A 109 3.02 7.79 7.63
N MET A 110 3.31 8.28 6.43
CA MET A 110 3.10 7.52 5.20
C MET A 110 4.31 6.63 4.91
N ALA A 111 4.17 5.35 5.23
CA ALA A 111 5.14 4.31 4.92
C ALA A 111 5.07 3.95 3.43
N CYS A 112 6.13 4.24 2.70
CA CYS A 112 6.14 4.19 1.25
C CYS A 112 6.77 2.91 0.71
N LEU A 113 5.97 2.09 0.02
CA LEU A 113 6.42 0.95 -0.81
C LEU A 113 6.58 1.36 -2.28
N GLU A 114 6.49 2.66 -2.57
CA GLU A 114 6.43 3.22 -3.92
C GLU A 114 7.63 4.16 -4.17
N ASP A 115 7.48 5.41 -4.62
CA ASP A 115 8.59 6.25 -5.13
C ASP A 115 9.76 6.49 -4.14
N ALA A 116 9.55 6.34 -2.83
CA ALA A 116 10.63 6.46 -1.84
C ALA A 116 11.44 5.15 -1.65
N SER A 117 11.06 4.08 -2.34
CA SER A 117 11.60 2.72 -2.18
C SER A 117 11.94 2.12 -3.55
N ALA A 118 13.18 1.67 -3.74
CA ALA A 118 13.49 0.80 -4.88
C ALA A 118 12.77 -0.54 -4.67
N PRO A 119 11.87 -0.98 -5.57
CA PRO A 119 10.97 -2.12 -5.34
C PRO A 119 11.68 -3.46 -5.58
N THR A 120 12.84 -3.64 -4.96
CA THR A 120 13.50 -4.94 -4.89
C THR A 120 12.66 -5.87 -4.02
N TRP A 121 12.71 -7.18 -4.29
CA TRP A 121 12.04 -8.19 -3.48
C TRP A 121 12.32 -8.01 -1.98
N ASP A 122 13.59 -7.72 -1.67
CA ASP A 122 14.02 -7.59 -0.28
C ASP A 122 13.38 -6.40 0.43
N VAL A 123 13.33 -5.24 -0.24
CA VAL A 123 12.72 -4.02 0.31
C VAL A 123 11.21 -4.20 0.49
N MET A 124 10.53 -4.85 -0.44
CA MET A 124 9.08 -5.06 -0.35
C MET A 124 8.72 -6.00 0.81
N VAL A 125 9.35 -7.17 0.90
CA VAL A 125 9.00 -8.16 1.92
C VAL A 125 9.50 -7.76 3.31
N SER A 126 10.73 -7.25 3.44
CA SER A 126 11.22 -6.72 4.71
C SER A 126 10.43 -5.50 5.18
N GLY A 127 9.96 -4.66 4.24
CA GLY A 127 9.03 -3.58 4.52
C GLY A 127 7.76 -4.08 5.20
N GLN A 128 7.15 -5.16 4.69
CA GLN A 128 5.97 -5.78 5.32
C GLN A 128 6.27 -6.31 6.72
N VAL A 129 7.44 -6.91 6.97
CA VAL A 129 7.88 -7.31 8.32
C VAL A 129 7.93 -6.11 9.25
N ASN A 130 8.57 -5.02 8.83
CA ASN A 130 8.71 -3.81 9.62
C ASN A 130 7.36 -3.16 9.93
N LEU A 131 6.47 -3.07 8.94
CA LEU A 131 5.13 -2.50 9.12
C LEU A 131 4.25 -3.35 10.02
N ARG A 132 4.38 -4.69 9.97
CA ARG A 132 3.70 -5.58 10.91
C ARG A 132 4.14 -5.36 12.34
N ASP A 133 5.45 -5.34 12.57
CA ASP A 133 5.98 -5.11 13.91
C ASP A 133 5.59 -3.71 14.42
N ALA A 134 5.55 -2.69 13.54
CA ALA A 134 5.13 -1.35 13.88
C ALA A 134 3.64 -1.28 14.25
N ALA A 135 2.77 -1.91 13.45
CA ALA A 135 1.34 -2.03 13.71
C ALA A 135 1.07 -2.75 15.05
N ALA A 136 1.83 -3.81 15.35
CA ALA A 136 1.78 -4.53 16.62
C ALA A 136 2.39 -3.76 17.80
N GLY A 137 3.18 -2.71 17.54
CA GLY A 137 3.85 -1.91 18.57
C GLY A 137 5.13 -2.54 19.11
N THR A 138 5.64 -3.56 18.44
CA THR A 138 6.79 -4.37 18.86
C THR A 138 8.05 -4.10 18.05
N ILE A 139 8.00 -3.20 17.06
CA ILE A 139 9.17 -2.83 16.27
C ILE A 139 10.27 -2.21 17.14
N SER A 140 11.46 -2.79 17.05
CA SER A 140 12.66 -2.32 17.71
C SER A 140 13.89 -2.61 16.85
N LEU A 141 14.97 -1.87 17.08
CA LEU A 141 16.24 -2.05 16.39
C LEU A 141 17.40 -1.67 17.31
N ASP A 142 18.39 -2.55 17.43
CA ASP A 142 19.70 -2.22 17.99
C ASP A 142 20.67 -1.97 16.84
N ASP A 143 21.21 -0.74 16.76
CA ASP A 143 22.13 -0.32 15.71
C ASP A 143 23.24 0.55 16.29
N LYS A 144 24.50 0.14 16.06
CA LYS A 144 25.71 0.88 16.49
C LYS A 144 25.69 1.28 17.96
N GLY A 145 25.26 0.38 18.84
CA GLY A 145 25.18 0.60 20.28
C GLY A 145 24.03 1.50 20.74
N LYS A 146 23.07 1.81 19.87
CA LYS A 146 21.83 2.53 20.21
C LYS A 146 20.63 1.63 19.97
N SER A 147 19.71 1.62 20.93
CA SER A 147 18.42 0.94 20.82
C SER A 147 17.34 1.93 20.40
N TYR A 148 16.55 1.54 19.40
CA TYR A 148 15.43 2.30 18.87
C TYR A 148 14.14 1.50 19.11
N ALA A 149 13.12 2.16 19.66
CA ALA A 149 11.79 1.60 19.89
C ALA A 149 10.74 2.71 19.74
N LEU A 150 9.47 2.32 19.66
CA LEU A 150 8.37 3.29 19.55
C LEU A 150 8.15 4.04 20.87
N ASN A 151 7.86 5.33 20.75
CA ASN A 151 7.38 6.15 21.85
C ASN A 151 5.97 5.72 22.27
N PRO A 152 5.51 6.08 23.49
CA PRO A 152 4.13 5.78 23.92
C PRO A 152 3.06 6.36 22.99
N LYS A 153 3.34 7.54 22.41
CA LYS A 153 2.52 8.17 21.38
C LYS A 153 3.32 8.27 20.09
N THR A 154 2.77 7.74 19.01
CA THR A 154 3.36 7.72 17.67
C THR A 154 2.42 8.35 16.66
N ALA A 155 2.94 8.67 15.47
CA ALA A 155 2.14 9.08 14.32
C ALA A 155 1.21 7.95 13.85
N THR A 156 0.05 8.30 13.30
CA THR A 156 -0.86 7.35 12.63
C THR A 156 -0.17 6.74 11.41
N LEU A 157 -0.12 5.41 11.34
CA LEU A 157 0.53 4.69 10.23
C LEU A 157 -0.41 4.60 9.02
N ILE A 158 0.09 5.00 7.85
CA ILE A 158 -0.62 4.91 6.57
C ILE A 158 0.31 4.26 5.54
N ALA A 159 -0.12 3.18 4.89
CA ALA A 159 0.71 2.52 3.87
C ALA A 159 0.48 3.12 2.47
N ARG A 160 1.54 3.37 1.71
CA ARG A 160 1.46 3.72 0.28
C ARG A 160 1.95 2.54 -0.57
N PRO A 161 1.05 1.69 -1.11
CA PRO A 161 1.41 0.63 -2.05
C PRO A 161 1.93 1.18 -3.38
N ARG A 162 2.55 0.32 -4.19
CA ARG A 162 2.92 0.63 -5.58
C ARG A 162 1.70 1.01 -6.42
N GLY A 163 1.92 1.84 -7.45
CA GLY A 163 0.87 2.23 -8.40
C GLY A 163 0.46 1.08 -9.35
N TRP A 164 -0.72 1.22 -9.96
CA TRP A 164 -1.34 0.17 -10.79
C TRP A 164 -0.51 -0.29 -11.99
N HIS A 165 0.46 0.49 -12.46
CA HIS A 165 1.32 0.17 -13.60
C HIS A 165 2.52 -0.72 -13.23
N LEU A 166 2.78 -0.96 -11.95
CA LEU A 166 3.88 -1.80 -11.48
C LEU A 166 3.39 -3.21 -11.17
N ASP A 167 4.18 -4.21 -11.59
CA ASP A 167 3.99 -5.61 -11.24
C ASP A 167 4.96 -6.02 -10.11
N GLU A 168 4.58 -7.01 -9.31
CA GLU A 168 5.49 -7.76 -8.45
C GLU A 168 6.08 -8.92 -9.24
N ALA A 169 7.38 -8.82 -9.57
CA ALA A 169 8.04 -9.81 -10.41
C ALA A 169 8.18 -11.19 -9.76
N HIS A 170 8.07 -11.28 -8.43
CA HIS A 170 8.42 -12.47 -7.67
C HIS A 170 7.22 -13.25 -7.13
N MET A 171 6.00 -12.78 -7.37
CA MET A 171 4.78 -13.54 -7.09
C MET A 171 4.00 -13.74 -8.39
N ILE A 172 3.85 -15.01 -8.76
CA ILE A 172 3.13 -15.45 -9.95
C ILE A 172 1.88 -16.19 -9.50
N VAL A 173 0.74 -15.86 -10.10
CA VAL A 173 -0.54 -16.53 -9.89
C VAL A 173 -1.09 -16.93 -11.25
N ASP A 174 -1.34 -18.22 -11.45
CA ASP A 174 -1.89 -18.78 -12.68
C ASP A 174 -1.08 -18.43 -13.95
N GLY A 175 0.24 -18.24 -13.78
CA GLY A 175 1.19 -17.89 -14.86
C GLY A 175 1.42 -16.40 -15.05
N GLU A 176 0.67 -15.53 -14.35
CA GLU A 176 0.78 -14.07 -14.47
C GLU A 176 1.43 -13.45 -13.24
N ARG A 177 2.19 -12.36 -13.45
CA ARG A 177 2.73 -11.57 -12.34
C ARG A 177 1.61 -10.81 -11.64
N VAL A 178 1.62 -10.86 -10.31
CA VAL A 178 0.67 -10.10 -9.50
C VAL A 178 0.95 -8.60 -9.62
N ALA A 179 -0.08 -7.77 -9.66
CA ALA A 179 0.07 -6.32 -9.59
C ALA A 179 0.75 -5.91 -8.27
N GLY A 180 1.77 -5.06 -8.31
CA GLY A 180 2.49 -4.58 -7.13
C GLY A 180 1.54 -3.94 -6.11
N ALA A 181 0.55 -3.17 -6.59
CA ALA A 181 -0.50 -2.58 -5.77
C ALA A 181 -1.28 -3.63 -4.95
N ILE A 182 -1.64 -4.77 -5.56
CA ILE A 182 -2.39 -5.85 -4.91
C ILE A 182 -1.50 -6.59 -3.91
N PHE A 183 -0.24 -6.84 -4.27
CA PHE A 183 0.74 -7.47 -3.37
C PHE A 183 0.96 -6.63 -2.10
N ASP A 184 1.25 -5.35 -2.27
CA ASP A 184 1.56 -4.43 -1.18
C ASP A 184 0.36 -4.20 -0.26
N PHE A 185 -0.82 -3.92 -0.86
CA PHE A 185 -2.08 -3.78 -0.13
C PHE A 185 -2.44 -5.07 0.59
N GLY A 186 -2.42 -6.19 -0.12
CA GLY A 186 -2.93 -7.46 0.38
C GLY A 186 -2.14 -7.95 1.60
N LEU A 187 -0.80 -7.89 1.54
CA LEU A 187 0.04 -8.26 2.66
C LEU A 187 -0.12 -7.29 3.85
N TYR A 188 -0.10 -5.98 3.60
CA TYR A 188 -0.25 -5.01 4.69
C TYR A 188 -1.61 -5.15 5.38
N PHE A 189 -2.69 -5.23 4.60
CA PHE A 189 -4.04 -5.40 5.14
C PHE A 189 -4.16 -6.70 5.95
N PHE A 190 -3.72 -7.82 5.38
CA PHE A 190 -3.86 -9.14 5.98
C PHE A 190 -3.18 -9.24 7.34
N HIS A 191 -1.95 -8.73 7.44
CA HIS A 191 -1.14 -8.84 8.66
C HIS A 191 -1.50 -7.79 9.72
N ASN A 192 -1.99 -6.62 9.31
CA ASN A 192 -2.03 -5.45 10.20
C ASN A 192 -3.44 -5.03 10.60
N ALA A 193 -4.47 -5.32 9.80
CA ALA A 193 -5.81 -4.78 10.04
C ALA A 193 -6.34 -5.09 11.46
N LYS A 194 -6.18 -6.33 11.93
CA LYS A 194 -6.63 -6.72 13.28
C LYS A 194 -5.85 -6.01 14.39
N ALA A 195 -4.52 -5.92 14.26
CA ALA A 195 -3.67 -5.27 15.26
C ALA A 195 -3.92 -3.75 15.33
N LEU A 196 -4.10 -3.10 14.17
CA LEU A 196 -4.43 -1.67 14.09
C LEU A 196 -5.78 -1.38 14.72
N LEU A 197 -6.82 -2.17 14.39
CA LEU A 197 -8.16 -2.03 14.98
C LEU A 197 -8.15 -2.26 16.50
N ALA A 198 -7.44 -3.27 16.98
CA ALA A 198 -7.32 -3.56 18.42
C ALA A 198 -6.68 -2.42 19.22
N ARG A 199 -5.91 -1.55 18.56
CA ARG A 199 -5.27 -0.35 19.13
C ARG A 199 -6.06 0.94 18.88
N GLY A 200 -7.27 0.83 18.34
CA GLY A 200 -8.14 1.98 18.04
C GLY A 200 -7.82 2.70 16.73
N SER A 201 -6.90 2.19 15.90
CA SER A 201 -6.59 2.76 14.59
C SER A 201 -7.29 1.96 13.47
N GLY A 202 -6.80 2.05 12.23
CA GLY A 202 -7.35 1.31 11.09
C GLY A 202 -6.33 1.04 9.98
N PRO A 203 -6.65 0.11 9.05
CA PRO A 203 -5.81 -0.18 7.89
C PRO A 203 -5.94 0.95 6.85
N TYR A 204 -5.12 1.98 6.97
CA TYR A 204 -5.16 3.16 6.11
C TYR A 204 -4.17 3.11 4.96
N PHE A 205 -4.55 3.69 3.82
CA PHE A 205 -3.77 3.66 2.59
C PHE A 205 -3.70 5.03 1.89
N TYR A 206 -2.54 5.30 1.30
CA TYR A 206 -2.33 6.35 0.29
C TYR A 206 -2.32 5.70 -1.10
N LEU A 207 -3.23 6.09 -2.00
CA LEU A 207 -3.31 5.50 -3.35
C LEU A 207 -2.61 6.40 -4.37
N PRO A 208 -1.51 5.95 -5.01
CA PRO A 208 -0.74 6.80 -5.91
C PRO A 208 -1.20 6.70 -7.37
N LYS A 209 -0.92 7.77 -8.14
CA LYS A 209 -0.91 7.77 -9.62
C LYS A 209 -2.21 7.25 -10.27
N LEU A 210 -3.35 7.62 -9.68
CA LEU A 210 -4.66 7.43 -10.29
C LEU A 210 -4.84 8.45 -11.41
N GLU A 211 -5.38 8.00 -12.54
CA GLU A 211 -5.57 8.81 -13.75
C GLU A 211 -7.05 8.90 -14.15
N HIS A 212 -7.93 8.18 -13.46
CA HIS A 212 -9.35 8.12 -13.74
C HIS A 212 -10.14 7.70 -12.50
N TYR A 213 -11.45 7.97 -12.50
CA TYR A 213 -12.40 7.55 -11.46
C TYR A 213 -12.94 6.12 -11.64
N LEU A 214 -12.55 5.44 -12.72
CA LEU A 214 -12.98 4.07 -13.06
C LEU A 214 -12.02 3.03 -12.50
#